data_AF-A0A4U1GIH5-F1
#
_entry.id   AF-A0A4U1GIH5-F1
#
_cell.length_a   1.000
_cell.length_b   1.000
_cell.length_c   1.000
_cell.angle_alpha   90.00
_cell.angle_beta   90.00
_cell.angle_gamma   90.00
#
_symmetry.space_group_name_H-M   'P 1'
#
loop_
_entity.id
_entity.type
_entity.pdbx_description
1 polymer ?
#
loop_
_entity_poly.entity_id
_entity_poly.type
_entity_poly.pdbx_seq_one_letter_code
_entity_poly.pdbx_strand_id
1 'polypeptide(L)'
;MGNIKNQTNNNFNVDLKEFDPLGMHPVGDSIGKSIDGVTELGLKSIEKFLSITCKPLFEELGLAFRDKISTYRLTNTIKTLEKAEGKLVYDIEKNKLAIHPRIAHQIVEHASMADDDNLQEMWAGLFASSCNKNTDDENIIFVDILKQLTASQVKLLNFVCLNGPKYLDISKLEEFRNKGFINTDRLSLPMEKIHAICGTDSYTKLHTELSAMIALGLLTMRGHPSSMLLTTFETGHGITPIPTFLLLQLFVKCQGVNLTPFKYFEPQIKLEIHEKINDYVSIDKNEALDYINQQYKVQLPYNIRIQNNEILVDRKTFTDSLTSDEKTVILKATALRRWSNFKFEENFPVKAGDKLFGYFNFQKGFTES
;
A
#
# COMPACT_ATOMS: atom_id res chain seq x y z
N MET A 1 -29.25 48.17 -43.23
CA MET A 1 -28.57 48.47 -41.94
C MET A 1 -28.83 47.31 -41.01
N GLY A 2 -27.93 46.45 -40.54
CA GLY A 2 -26.52 46.09 -40.75
C GLY A 2 -26.36 44.70 -40.04
N ASN A 3 -25.74 43.69 -40.68
CA ASN A 3 -24.38 43.20 -40.43
C ASN A 3 -24.15 42.71 -38.95
N ILE A 4 -23.84 41.45 -38.64
CA ILE A 4 -22.56 40.73 -38.87
C ILE A 4 -22.68 39.22 -38.56
N LYS A 5 -21.99 38.39 -39.36
CA LYS A 5 -21.65 36.96 -39.14
C LYS A 5 -20.45 36.83 -38.18
N ASN A 6 -20.39 35.77 -37.37
CA ASN A 6 -19.16 35.11 -36.86
C ASN A 6 -19.54 33.64 -36.53
N GLN A 7 -19.04 32.59 -37.22
CA GLN A 7 -17.75 31.90 -37.03
C GLN A 7 -17.52 31.48 -35.56
N THR A 8 -17.27 30.23 -35.16
CA THR A 8 -16.59 29.07 -35.81
C THR A 8 -16.99 27.73 -35.16
N ASN A 9 -17.04 26.69 -35.99
CA ASN A 9 -16.98 25.26 -35.62
C ASN A 9 -15.55 24.87 -35.22
N ASN A 10 -15.39 23.83 -34.39
CA ASN A 10 -14.37 22.79 -34.58
C ASN A 10 -14.68 21.54 -33.73
N ASN A 11 -15.27 20.54 -34.38
CA ASN A 11 -15.33 19.16 -33.91
C ASN A 11 -13.96 18.51 -34.14
N PHE A 12 -13.33 18.01 -33.08
CA PHE A 12 -12.18 17.12 -33.19
C PHE A 12 -12.66 15.73 -33.62
N ASN A 13 -12.29 15.32 -34.83
CA ASN A 13 -12.47 13.97 -35.34
C ASN A 13 -11.08 13.45 -35.67
N VAL A 14 -10.60 12.44 -34.93
CA VAL A 14 -9.32 11.78 -35.21
C VAL A 14 -9.61 10.55 -36.05
N ASP A 15 -9.25 10.60 -37.32
CA ASP A 15 -9.40 9.50 -38.26
C ASP A 15 -8.17 8.57 -38.14
N LEU A 16 -8.39 7.37 -37.62
CA LEU A 16 -7.40 6.30 -37.48
C LEU A 16 -7.37 5.46 -38.75
N LYS A 17 -6.75 5.94 -39.82
CA LYS A 17 -6.31 5.11 -40.96
C LYS A 17 -5.06 5.68 -41.63
N GLU A 18 -3.90 5.22 -41.17
CA GLU A 18 -2.78 4.90 -42.06
C GLU A 18 -1.86 3.90 -41.33
N PHE A 19 -2.14 2.62 -41.60
CA PHE A 19 -1.33 1.48 -41.22
C PHE A 19 -0.37 1.22 -42.38
N ASP A 20 0.90 1.59 -42.21
CA ASP A 20 2.01 1.14 -43.07
C ASP A 20 2.87 0.17 -42.25
N PRO A 21 2.77 -1.15 -42.47
CA PRO A 21 3.42 -2.11 -41.60
C PRO A 21 4.93 -2.24 -41.84
N LEU A 22 5.51 -1.79 -42.98
CA LEU A 22 6.96 -1.78 -43.23
C LEU A 22 7.31 -0.89 -44.45
N GLY A 23 7.37 0.43 -44.28
CA GLY A 23 7.73 1.38 -45.35
C GLY A 23 8.65 2.49 -44.87
N MET A 24 9.96 2.27 -45.01
CA MET A 24 11.02 3.19 -44.59
C MET A 24 10.91 4.58 -45.24
N HIS A 25 10.52 5.58 -44.46
CA HIS A 25 10.87 6.98 -44.72
C HIS A 25 11.64 7.56 -43.52
N PRO A 26 12.69 8.39 -43.74
CA PRO A 26 13.46 8.98 -42.66
C PRO A 26 12.64 10.10 -42.01
N VAL A 27 11.85 9.76 -40.98
CA VAL A 27 11.14 10.72 -40.14
C VAL A 27 12.11 11.26 -39.09
N GLY A 28 13.03 12.14 -39.51
CA GLY A 28 13.98 12.81 -38.62
C GLY A 28 13.50 14.13 -38.07
N ASP A 29 12.68 14.90 -38.82
CA ASP A 29 12.54 16.35 -38.55
C ASP A 29 11.13 16.84 -38.21
N SER A 30 10.08 16.01 -38.38
CA SER A 30 8.69 16.40 -38.07
C SER A 30 8.20 15.97 -36.69
N ILE A 31 8.88 15.02 -36.03
CA ILE A 31 8.60 14.60 -34.66
C ILE A 31 9.32 15.51 -33.64
N GLY A 32 10.48 16.09 -33.99
CA GLY A 32 11.27 16.96 -33.11
C GLY A 32 10.48 18.19 -32.63
N LYS A 33 9.79 18.89 -33.52
CA LYS A 33 9.07 20.14 -33.17
C LYS A 33 7.87 19.95 -32.23
N SER A 34 7.20 18.79 -32.28
CA SER A 34 6.12 18.45 -31.35
C SER A 34 6.64 18.01 -29.99
N ILE A 35 7.79 17.34 -29.94
CA ILE A 35 8.43 16.92 -28.68
C ILE A 35 9.09 18.13 -28.00
N ASP A 36 9.70 19.03 -28.75
CA ASP A 36 10.33 20.26 -28.23
C ASP A 36 9.29 21.18 -27.56
N GLY A 37 8.09 21.32 -28.15
CA GLY A 37 7.01 22.11 -27.55
C GLY A 37 6.42 21.49 -26.28
N VAL A 38 6.29 20.15 -26.23
CA VAL A 38 5.80 19.43 -25.04
C VAL A 38 6.83 19.47 -23.91
N THR A 39 8.13 19.35 -24.24
CA THR A 39 9.19 19.47 -23.23
C THR A 39 9.31 20.90 -22.72
N GLU A 40 9.13 21.93 -23.55
CA GLU A 40 9.13 23.34 -23.10
C GLU A 40 7.94 23.66 -22.17
N LEU A 41 6.75 23.12 -22.45
CA LEU A 41 5.58 23.26 -21.58
C LEU A 41 5.78 22.55 -20.23
N GLY A 42 6.27 21.30 -20.26
CA GLY A 42 6.61 20.55 -19.04
C GLY A 42 7.66 21.25 -18.20
N LEU A 43 8.72 21.76 -18.84
CA LEU A 43 9.76 22.57 -18.20
C LEU A 43 9.17 23.76 -17.45
N LYS A 44 8.33 24.58 -18.09
CA LYS A 44 7.70 25.74 -17.43
C LYS A 44 6.83 25.35 -16.24
N SER A 45 6.09 24.23 -16.35
CA SER A 45 5.29 23.72 -15.23
C SER A 45 6.17 23.36 -14.03
N ILE A 46 7.28 22.67 -14.29
CA ILE A 46 8.22 22.23 -13.26
C ILE A 46 9.02 23.37 -12.66
N GLU A 47 9.41 24.35 -13.47
CA GLU A 47 10.04 25.58 -12.98
C GLU A 47 9.14 26.27 -11.94
N LYS A 48 7.84 26.40 -12.24
CA LYS A 48 6.87 26.92 -11.29
C LYS A 48 6.74 26.02 -10.06
N PHE A 49 6.62 24.71 -10.25
CA PHE A 49 6.49 23.75 -9.16
C PHE A 49 7.67 23.77 -8.19
N LEU A 50 8.90 23.76 -8.70
CA LEU A 50 10.12 23.83 -7.92
C LEU A 50 10.34 25.21 -7.30
N SER A 51 9.91 26.30 -7.95
CA SER A 51 9.99 27.64 -7.34
C SER A 51 9.17 27.72 -6.04
N ILE A 52 8.10 26.94 -5.93
CA ILE A 52 7.23 26.85 -4.76
C ILE A 52 7.81 25.86 -3.73
N THR A 53 8.26 24.68 -4.19
CA THR A 53 8.64 23.57 -3.30
C THR A 53 10.12 23.54 -2.92
N CYS A 54 11.02 23.93 -3.81
CA CYS A 54 12.47 23.90 -3.59
C CYS A 54 13.22 24.95 -4.44
N LYS A 55 13.30 26.18 -3.93
CA LYS A 55 13.99 27.28 -4.64
C LYS A 55 15.46 26.98 -4.98
N PRO A 56 16.31 26.41 -4.09
CA PRO A 56 17.69 26.11 -4.46
C PRO A 56 17.78 25.09 -5.60
N LEU A 57 16.94 24.06 -5.58
CA LEU A 57 16.90 23.06 -6.65
C LEU A 57 16.38 23.67 -7.97
N PHE A 58 15.42 24.59 -7.91
CA PHE A 58 14.98 25.35 -9.08
C PHE A 58 16.14 26.15 -9.72
N GLU A 59 16.96 26.83 -8.91
CA GLU A 59 18.10 27.60 -9.41
C GLU A 59 19.16 26.70 -10.06
N GLU A 60 19.47 25.54 -9.46
CA GLU A 60 20.40 24.56 -10.01
C GLU A 60 19.86 23.86 -11.27
N LEU A 61 18.63 23.35 -11.24
CA LEU A 61 18.03 22.66 -12.39
C LEU A 61 17.72 23.62 -13.53
N GLY A 62 17.33 24.87 -13.24
CA GLY A 62 17.11 25.89 -14.26
C GLY A 62 18.38 26.22 -15.05
N LEU A 63 19.56 26.14 -14.41
CA LEU A 63 20.85 26.24 -15.09
C LEU A 63 21.20 24.94 -15.84
N ALA A 64 21.03 23.78 -15.19
CA ALA A 64 21.39 22.49 -15.77
C ALA A 64 20.52 22.10 -16.99
N PHE A 65 19.23 22.48 -17.00
CA PHE A 65 18.35 22.31 -18.17
C PHE A 65 18.76 23.18 -19.35
N ARG A 66 19.38 24.35 -19.09
CA ARG A 66 19.97 25.18 -20.15
C ARG A 66 21.27 24.57 -20.69
N ASP A 67 21.99 23.79 -19.88
CA ASP A 67 23.34 23.29 -20.17
C ASP A 67 23.41 21.84 -20.74
N LYS A 68 22.42 21.41 -21.54
CA LYS A 68 22.45 20.11 -22.26
C LYS A 68 22.49 18.86 -21.36
N ILE A 69 21.59 18.75 -20.38
CA ILE A 69 21.21 17.42 -19.88
C ILE A 69 20.66 16.59 -21.06
N SER A 70 20.93 15.29 -21.09
CA SER A 70 20.35 14.44 -22.14
C SER A 70 18.83 14.55 -22.13
N THR A 71 18.20 14.71 -23.30
CA THR A 71 16.74 14.80 -23.43
C THR A 71 16.01 13.68 -22.68
N TYR A 72 16.65 12.51 -22.60
CA TYR A 72 16.23 11.37 -21.82
C TYR A 72 16.06 11.68 -20.32
N ARG A 73 17.13 12.11 -19.64
CA ARG A 73 17.10 12.42 -18.20
C ARG A 73 16.15 13.56 -17.89
N LEU A 74 16.12 14.58 -18.75
CA LEU A 74 15.18 15.68 -18.64
C LEU A 74 13.73 15.17 -18.67
N THR A 75 13.40 14.31 -19.63
CA THR A 75 12.04 13.74 -19.76
C THR A 75 11.64 12.94 -18.53
N ASN A 76 12.55 12.14 -17.96
CA ASN A 76 12.28 11.36 -16.76
C ASN A 76 12.11 12.23 -15.50
N THR A 77 12.94 13.26 -15.36
CA THR A 77 12.77 14.26 -14.31
C THR A 77 11.43 14.95 -14.44
N ILE A 78 11.03 15.33 -15.66
CA ILE A 78 9.75 15.99 -15.90
C ILE A 78 8.59 15.11 -15.45
N LYS A 79 8.54 13.88 -15.96
CA LYS A 79 7.51 12.90 -15.61
C LYS A 79 7.41 12.65 -14.11
N THR A 80 8.55 12.51 -13.44
CA THR A 80 8.58 12.26 -11.99
C THR A 80 8.03 13.46 -11.20
N LEU A 81 8.41 14.68 -11.57
CA LEU A 81 7.96 15.89 -10.88
C LEU A 81 6.49 16.19 -11.15
N GLU A 82 5.98 15.95 -12.37
CA GLU A 82 4.55 16.04 -12.68
C GLU A 82 3.73 15.03 -11.86
N LYS A 83 4.20 13.78 -11.75
CA LYS A 83 3.59 12.77 -10.87
C LYS A 83 3.62 13.20 -9.40
N ALA A 84 4.70 13.84 -8.95
CA ALA A 84 4.82 14.34 -7.59
C ALA A 84 3.83 15.47 -7.32
N GLU A 85 3.70 16.42 -8.26
CA GLU A 85 2.73 17.51 -8.21
C GLU A 85 1.30 16.96 -8.08
N GLY A 86 0.95 15.94 -8.88
CA GLY A 86 -0.36 15.28 -8.80
C GLY A 86 -0.65 14.56 -7.48
N LYS A 87 0.37 14.21 -6.70
CA LYS A 87 0.24 13.57 -5.37
C LYS A 87 0.20 14.57 -4.21
N LEU A 88 0.57 15.83 -4.45
CA LEU A 88 0.57 16.82 -3.38
C LEU A 88 -0.84 17.22 -3.00
N VAL A 89 -1.16 17.00 -1.73
CA VAL A 89 -2.36 17.58 -1.13
C VAL A 89 -2.01 19.02 -0.73
N TYR A 90 -2.40 19.98 -1.58
CA TYR A 90 -2.17 21.39 -1.30
C TYR A 90 -3.07 21.83 -0.14
N ASP A 91 -2.45 21.99 1.03
CA ASP A 91 -3.16 22.50 2.20
C ASP A 91 -3.12 24.03 2.17
N ILE A 92 -4.27 24.63 1.82
CA ILE A 92 -4.49 26.07 1.68
C ILE A 92 -4.09 26.83 2.96
N GLU A 93 -4.21 26.20 4.14
CA GLU A 93 -3.86 26.82 5.41
C GLU A 93 -2.35 26.78 5.71
N LYS A 94 -1.61 25.83 5.14
CA LYS A 94 -0.21 25.57 5.52
C LYS A 94 0.82 26.40 4.77
N ASN A 95 0.44 27.05 3.68
CA ASN A 95 1.11 28.13 2.93
C ASN A 95 2.64 28.03 2.65
N LYS A 96 3.30 26.92 2.97
CA LYS A 96 4.71 26.59 2.65
C LYS A 96 4.85 25.06 2.60
N LEU A 97 4.64 24.49 1.42
CA LEU A 97 5.14 23.15 1.10
C LEU A 97 6.59 23.34 0.68
N ALA A 98 7.54 22.99 1.55
CA ALA A 98 8.96 23.05 1.23
C ALA A 98 9.57 21.66 1.39
N ILE A 99 10.50 21.31 0.50
CA ILE A 99 11.31 20.11 0.64
C ILE A 99 12.74 20.51 0.99
N HIS A 100 13.38 19.74 1.87
CA HIS A 100 14.78 19.95 2.20
C HIS A 100 15.65 19.81 0.93
N PRO A 101 16.49 20.80 0.55
CA PRO A 101 17.20 20.80 -0.73
C PRO A 101 18.05 19.54 -0.99
N ARG A 102 18.70 19.02 0.05
CA ARG A 102 19.47 17.76 -0.03
C ARG A 102 18.63 16.57 -0.50
N ILE A 103 17.41 16.43 0.03
CA ILE A 103 16.50 15.34 -0.36
C ILE A 103 16.03 15.57 -1.79
N ALA A 104 15.59 16.80 -2.09
CA ALA A 104 15.08 17.15 -3.41
C ALA A 104 16.12 16.87 -4.51
N HIS A 105 17.38 17.27 -4.28
CA HIS A 105 18.48 17.03 -5.19
C HIS A 105 18.74 15.52 -5.40
N GLN A 106 18.82 14.73 -4.32
CA GLN A 106 19.04 13.29 -4.46
C GLN A 106 17.89 12.56 -5.15
N ILE A 107 16.64 12.94 -4.87
CA ILE A 107 15.47 12.37 -5.54
C ILE A 107 15.51 12.67 -7.03
N VAL A 108 15.70 13.94 -7.42
CA VAL A 108 15.71 14.30 -8.85
C VAL A 108 16.86 13.63 -9.58
N GLU A 109 18.06 13.61 -9.00
CA GLU A 109 19.22 12.99 -9.62
C GLU A 109 18.96 11.50 -9.92
N HIS A 110 18.50 10.74 -8.92
CA HIS A 110 18.24 9.31 -9.09
C HIS A 110 16.98 9.01 -9.92
N ALA A 111 15.92 9.79 -9.78
CA ALA A 111 14.70 9.62 -10.57
C ALA A 111 14.93 9.92 -12.06
N SER A 112 15.85 10.83 -12.40
CA SER A 112 16.19 11.13 -13.79
C SER A 112 16.77 9.91 -14.54
N MET A 113 17.31 8.94 -13.80
CA MET A 113 17.89 7.69 -14.32
C MET A 113 16.95 6.49 -14.19
N ALA A 114 15.72 6.69 -13.72
CA ALA A 114 14.76 5.61 -13.55
C ALA A 114 13.97 5.38 -14.83
N ASP A 115 14.08 4.17 -15.39
CA ASP A 115 13.45 3.81 -16.66
C ASP A 115 12.09 3.09 -16.48
N ASP A 116 11.83 2.54 -15.28
CA ASP A 116 10.59 1.84 -14.94
C ASP A 116 9.57 2.78 -14.31
N ASP A 117 8.33 2.72 -14.79
CA ASP A 117 7.24 3.60 -14.36
C ASP A 117 6.89 3.45 -12.87
N ASN A 118 7.00 2.24 -12.29
CA ASN A 118 6.76 2.02 -10.85
C ASN A 118 7.84 2.65 -10.00
N LEU A 119 9.09 2.61 -10.46
CA LEU A 119 10.20 3.24 -9.76
C LEU A 119 10.06 4.78 -9.81
N GLN A 120 9.70 5.33 -10.97
CA GLN A 120 9.36 6.77 -11.11
C GLN A 120 8.19 7.16 -10.19
N GLU A 121 7.16 6.32 -10.09
CA GLU A 121 6.01 6.54 -9.22
C GLU A 121 6.41 6.61 -7.73
N MET A 122 7.29 5.71 -7.30
CA MET A 122 7.82 5.71 -5.93
C MET A 122 8.68 6.94 -5.64
N TRP A 123 9.52 7.37 -6.59
CA TRP A 123 10.29 8.61 -6.45
C TRP A 123 9.39 9.84 -6.37
N ALA A 124 8.36 9.90 -7.21
CA ALA A 124 7.39 10.98 -7.23
C ALA A 124 6.65 11.10 -5.88
N GLY A 125 6.18 9.97 -5.33
CA GLY A 125 5.56 9.99 -4.01
C GLY A 125 6.53 10.29 -2.88
N LEU A 126 7.78 9.82 -2.96
CA LEU A 126 8.79 10.19 -1.96
C LEU A 126 9.09 11.69 -1.99
N PHE A 127 9.11 12.30 -3.17
CA PHE A 127 9.23 13.76 -3.32
C PHE A 127 8.05 14.46 -2.64
N ALA A 128 6.82 14.07 -3.01
CA ALA A 128 5.60 14.67 -2.48
C ALA A 128 5.47 14.54 -0.96
N SER A 129 5.78 13.37 -0.39
CA SER A 129 5.74 13.16 1.07
C SER A 129 6.90 13.85 1.82
N SER A 130 7.94 14.30 1.11
CA SER A 130 9.03 15.11 1.65
C SER A 130 8.74 16.61 1.58
N CYS A 131 7.67 17.03 0.90
CA CYS A 131 7.18 18.40 0.95
C CYS A 131 6.35 18.59 2.24
N ASN A 132 6.97 19.14 3.27
CA ASN A 132 6.35 19.34 4.58
C ASN A 132 6.67 20.75 5.11
N LYS A 133 6.07 21.09 6.26
CA LYS A 133 6.26 22.42 6.89
C LYS A 133 7.63 22.53 7.56
N ASN A 134 8.11 21.42 8.11
CA ASN A 134 9.38 21.33 8.80
C ASN A 134 10.36 20.69 7.82
N THR A 135 11.33 21.43 7.30
CA THR A 135 12.34 20.90 6.38
C THR A 135 13.30 19.95 7.10
N ASP A 136 12.78 18.85 7.62
CA ASP A 136 13.53 17.74 8.16
C ASP A 136 14.11 16.88 7.03
N ASP A 137 15.18 16.15 7.34
CA ASP A 137 15.82 15.25 6.39
C ASP A 137 15.51 13.78 6.67
N GLU A 138 14.45 13.47 7.43
CA GLU A 138 14.09 12.10 7.83
C GLU A 138 13.92 11.15 6.63
N ASN A 139 13.37 11.66 5.53
CA ASN A 139 13.16 10.87 4.32
C ASN A 139 14.47 10.54 3.57
N ILE A 140 15.63 11.05 3.99
CA ILE A 140 16.93 10.70 3.40
C ILE A 140 17.22 9.19 3.49
N ILE A 141 16.79 8.56 4.58
CA ILE A 141 16.95 7.10 4.77
C ILE A 141 16.17 6.35 3.68
N PHE A 142 14.98 6.83 3.33
CA PHE A 142 14.17 6.24 2.27
C PHE A 142 14.74 6.50 0.88
N VAL A 143 15.39 7.64 0.65
CA VAL A 143 16.15 7.90 -0.59
C VAL A 143 17.29 6.89 -0.73
N ASP A 144 18.05 6.66 0.35
CA ASP A 144 19.16 5.71 0.37
C ASP A 144 18.71 4.26 0.14
N ILE A 145 17.52 3.89 0.61
CA ILE A 145 16.94 2.57 0.33
C ILE A 145 16.47 2.51 -1.12
N LEU A 146 15.67 3.48 -1.59
CA LEU A 146 15.02 3.42 -2.90
C LEU A 146 16.04 3.41 -4.05
N LYS A 147 17.16 4.13 -3.93
CA LYS A 147 18.23 4.12 -4.95
C LYS A 147 18.95 2.78 -5.10
N GLN A 148 18.84 1.89 -4.10
CA GLN A 148 19.42 0.54 -4.14
C GLN A 148 18.45 -0.48 -4.75
N LEU A 149 17.20 -0.11 -4.99
CA LEU A 149 16.17 -1.00 -5.50
C LEU A 149 16.15 -1.02 -7.03
N THR A 150 16.02 -2.23 -7.57
CA THR A 150 15.74 -2.46 -8.98
C THR A 150 14.24 -2.35 -9.26
N ALA A 151 13.87 -2.17 -10.53
CA ALA A 151 12.48 -2.15 -10.97
C ALA A 151 11.70 -3.43 -10.59
N SER A 152 12.33 -4.59 -10.70
CA SER A 152 11.72 -5.89 -10.34
C SER A 152 11.42 -5.96 -8.83
N GLN A 153 12.37 -5.53 -8.00
CA GLN A 153 12.18 -5.47 -6.55
C GLN A 153 11.05 -4.51 -6.19
N VAL A 154 10.99 -3.32 -6.79
CA VAL A 154 9.90 -2.36 -6.57
C VAL A 154 8.53 -2.96 -6.87
N LYS A 155 8.39 -3.66 -8.01
CA LYS A 155 7.13 -4.32 -8.38
C LYS A 155 6.70 -5.34 -7.32
N LEU A 156 7.62 -6.19 -6.87
CA LEU A 156 7.33 -7.19 -5.84
C LEU A 156 7.01 -6.55 -4.48
N LEU A 157 7.76 -5.53 -4.07
CA LEU A 157 7.55 -4.82 -2.81
C LEU A 157 6.19 -4.12 -2.78
N ASN A 158 5.81 -3.42 -3.86
CA ASN A 158 4.49 -2.81 -4.00
C ASN A 158 3.39 -3.87 -3.94
N PHE A 159 3.58 -4.99 -4.65
CA PHE A 159 2.63 -6.10 -4.63
C PHE A 159 2.42 -6.63 -3.22
N VAL A 160 3.51 -6.92 -2.48
CA VAL A 160 3.45 -7.45 -1.12
C VAL A 160 2.84 -6.44 -0.14
N CYS A 161 3.14 -5.14 -0.27
CA CYS A 161 2.56 -4.10 0.59
C CYS A 161 1.06 -3.94 0.38
N LEU A 162 0.58 -4.02 -0.86
CA LEU A 162 -0.84 -3.86 -1.18
C LEU A 162 -1.64 -5.12 -0.86
N ASN A 163 -1.14 -6.30 -1.25
CA ASN A 163 -1.88 -7.56 -1.19
C ASN A 163 -1.61 -8.37 0.09
N GLY A 164 -0.59 -8.01 0.86
CA GLY A 164 -0.27 -8.70 2.11
C GLY A 164 -1.38 -8.49 3.14
N PRO A 165 -1.89 -9.56 3.78
CA PRO A 165 -2.93 -9.43 4.78
C PRO A 165 -2.44 -8.56 5.94
N LYS A 166 -3.28 -7.61 6.35
CA LYS A 166 -2.98 -6.72 7.48
C LYS A 166 -3.63 -7.30 8.73
N TYR A 167 -2.86 -7.39 9.80
CA TYR A 167 -3.33 -7.92 11.08
C TYR A 167 -3.20 -6.86 12.17
N LEU A 168 -4.27 -6.71 12.95
CA LEU A 168 -4.29 -5.89 14.14
C LEU A 168 -4.65 -6.75 15.35
N ASP A 169 -3.82 -6.67 16.38
CA ASP A 169 -4.22 -7.17 17.69
C ASP A 169 -5.12 -6.11 18.34
N ILE A 170 -6.43 -6.35 18.27
CA ILE A 170 -7.48 -5.45 18.78
C ILE A 170 -7.25 -5.10 20.26
N SER A 171 -6.66 -6.01 21.04
CA SER A 171 -6.35 -5.76 22.45
C SER A 171 -5.40 -4.59 22.68
N LYS A 172 -4.59 -4.27 21.66
CA LYS A 172 -3.61 -3.20 21.66
C LYS A 172 -3.94 -2.12 20.63
N LEU A 173 -5.18 -2.03 20.16
CA LEU A 173 -5.55 -1.11 19.06
C LEU A 173 -5.11 0.33 19.31
N GLU A 174 -5.27 0.84 20.54
CA GLU A 174 -4.83 2.19 20.90
C GLU A 174 -3.30 2.34 20.78
N GLU A 175 -2.53 1.30 21.10
CA GLU A 175 -1.08 1.29 20.91
C GLU A 175 -0.71 1.36 19.42
N PHE A 176 -1.38 0.57 18.56
CA PHE A 176 -1.17 0.62 17.11
C PHE A 176 -1.57 2.00 16.53
N ARG A 177 -2.71 2.56 16.95
CA ARG A 177 -3.17 3.90 16.55
C ARG A 177 -2.16 4.98 16.94
N ASN A 178 -1.69 4.96 18.19
CA ASN A 178 -0.80 5.99 18.74
C ASN A 178 0.63 5.89 18.21
N LYS A 179 1.18 4.67 18.12
CA LYS A 179 2.54 4.44 17.60
C LYS A 179 2.59 4.35 16.08
N GLY A 180 1.45 4.22 15.41
CA GLY A 180 1.33 4.28 13.95
C GLY A 180 1.81 3.03 13.21
N PHE A 181 2.07 1.91 13.88
CA PHE A 181 2.48 0.67 13.23
C PHE A 181 1.28 -0.23 12.93
N ILE A 182 1.51 -1.21 12.06
CA ILE A 182 0.57 -2.27 11.70
C ILE A 182 1.37 -3.54 11.46
N ASN A 183 0.80 -4.69 11.80
CA ASN A 183 1.43 -5.97 11.49
C ASN A 183 0.91 -6.50 10.15
N THR A 184 1.76 -7.25 9.48
CA THR A 184 1.41 -8.01 8.29
C THR A 184 1.49 -9.49 8.61
N ASP A 185 0.63 -10.28 7.97
CA ASP A 185 0.64 -11.72 8.07
C ASP A 185 1.12 -12.35 6.76
N ARG A 186 1.17 -13.68 6.75
CA ARG A 186 1.70 -14.51 5.68
C ARG A 186 0.94 -14.28 4.37
N LEU A 187 1.67 -13.80 3.37
CA LEU A 187 1.24 -13.83 1.98
C LEU A 187 1.94 -14.98 1.26
N SER A 188 1.25 -16.10 1.04
CA SER A 188 1.81 -17.22 0.28
C SER A 188 1.77 -16.89 -1.22
N LEU A 189 2.94 -16.87 -1.85
CA LEU A 189 3.11 -16.57 -3.26
C LEU A 189 3.65 -17.79 -4.01
N PRO A 190 2.87 -18.37 -4.94
CA PRO A 190 3.39 -19.42 -5.82
C PRO A 190 4.43 -18.85 -6.78
N MET A 191 5.38 -19.68 -7.25
CA MET A 191 6.46 -19.21 -8.11
C MET A 191 6.00 -18.57 -9.41
N GLU A 192 4.95 -19.10 -10.04
CA GLU A 192 4.36 -18.53 -11.25
C GLU A 192 4.01 -17.05 -11.08
N LYS A 193 3.44 -16.71 -9.92
CA LYS A 193 3.05 -15.34 -9.60
C LYS A 193 4.27 -14.44 -9.39
N ILE A 194 5.35 -14.96 -8.82
CA ILE A 194 6.59 -14.21 -8.59
C ILE A 194 7.30 -13.93 -9.91
N HIS A 195 7.40 -14.93 -10.78
CA HIS A 195 7.93 -14.77 -12.14
C HIS A 195 7.14 -13.70 -12.91
N ALA A 196 5.81 -13.74 -12.82
CA ALA A 196 4.94 -12.76 -13.47
C ALA A 196 5.16 -11.33 -12.94
N ILE A 197 5.29 -11.15 -11.62
CA ILE A 197 5.49 -9.82 -11.01
C ILE A 197 6.88 -9.26 -11.34
N CYS A 198 7.92 -10.09 -11.22
CA CYS A 198 9.31 -9.69 -11.41
C CYS A 198 9.72 -9.61 -12.89
N GLY A 199 8.96 -10.24 -13.80
CA GLY A 199 9.25 -10.29 -15.22
C GLY A 199 10.55 -11.05 -15.54
N THR A 200 10.83 -12.12 -14.80
CA THR A 200 12.03 -12.94 -14.99
C THR A 200 11.76 -14.39 -14.62
N ASP A 201 12.20 -15.32 -15.47
CA ASP A 201 12.14 -16.77 -15.20
C ASP A 201 13.41 -17.30 -14.51
N SER A 202 14.45 -16.46 -14.38
CA SER A 202 15.70 -16.86 -13.74
C SER A 202 15.58 -16.96 -12.22
N TYR A 203 15.67 -18.18 -11.68
CA TYR A 203 15.72 -18.44 -10.23
C TYR A 203 16.90 -17.76 -9.54
N THR A 204 18.08 -17.73 -10.17
CA THR A 204 19.27 -17.08 -9.60
C THR A 204 19.10 -15.56 -9.49
N LYS A 205 18.47 -14.93 -10.49
CA LYS A 205 18.15 -13.50 -10.43
C LYS A 205 17.16 -13.23 -9.30
N LEU A 206 16.09 -14.01 -9.20
CA LEU A 206 15.11 -13.88 -8.11
C LEU A 206 15.74 -14.09 -6.73
N HIS A 207 16.60 -15.11 -6.59
CA HIS A 207 17.37 -15.35 -5.36
C HIS A 207 18.19 -14.14 -4.95
N THR A 208 18.92 -13.54 -5.90
CA THR A 208 19.76 -12.37 -5.65
C THR A 208 18.91 -11.15 -5.27
N GLU A 209 17.82 -10.90 -6.02
CA GLU A 209 16.91 -9.78 -5.75
C GLU A 209 16.23 -9.90 -4.38
N LEU A 210 15.75 -11.09 -4.02
CA LEU A 210 15.14 -11.35 -2.72
C LEU A 210 16.16 -11.27 -1.57
N SER A 211 17.35 -11.83 -1.77
CA SER A 211 18.43 -11.74 -0.78
C SER A 211 18.83 -10.29 -0.50
N ALA A 212 18.90 -9.46 -1.54
CA ALA A 212 19.18 -8.03 -1.39
C ALA A 212 18.07 -7.30 -0.61
N MET A 213 16.79 -7.58 -0.89
CA MET A 213 15.68 -6.97 -0.13
C MET A 213 15.65 -7.41 1.34
N ILE A 214 16.02 -8.67 1.64
CA ILE A 214 16.17 -9.16 3.01
C ILE A 214 17.35 -8.47 3.70
N ALA A 215 18.49 -8.31 3.01
CA ALA A 215 19.67 -7.64 3.54
C ALA A 215 19.41 -6.15 3.85
N LEU A 216 18.58 -5.48 3.05
CA LEU A 216 18.10 -4.12 3.31
C LEU A 216 17.06 -4.05 4.44
N GLY A 217 16.64 -5.19 5.01
CA GLY A 217 15.64 -5.25 6.07
C GLY A 217 14.22 -4.91 5.60
N LEU A 218 13.91 -5.03 4.31
CA LEU A 218 12.59 -4.73 3.74
C LEU A 218 11.63 -5.92 3.84
N LEU A 219 12.16 -7.14 3.73
CA LEU A 219 11.39 -8.36 3.79
C LEU A 219 11.96 -9.30 4.85
N THR A 220 11.07 -10.07 5.46
CA THR A 220 11.44 -11.27 6.22
C THR A 220 10.81 -12.49 5.55
N MET A 221 11.52 -13.61 5.60
CA MET A 221 11.05 -14.88 5.05
C MET A 221 10.77 -15.83 6.21
N ARG A 222 9.52 -16.29 6.33
CA ARG A 222 9.17 -17.27 7.35
C ARG A 222 9.39 -18.68 6.81
N GLY A 223 10.20 -19.48 7.53
CA GLY A 223 10.46 -20.88 7.18
C GLY A 223 11.56 -21.09 6.14
N HIS A 224 12.08 -20.03 5.54
CA HIS A 224 13.14 -20.10 4.54
C HIS A 224 14.26 -19.11 4.92
N PRO A 225 15.38 -19.56 5.52
CA PRO A 225 16.54 -18.68 5.63
C PRO A 225 16.99 -18.26 4.22
N SER A 226 17.58 -17.07 4.09
CA SER A 226 18.01 -16.53 2.78
C SER A 226 18.94 -17.50 2.01
N SER A 227 19.73 -18.29 2.74
CA SER A 227 20.59 -19.34 2.19
C SER A 227 19.86 -20.50 1.53
N MET A 228 18.58 -20.73 1.84
CA MET A 228 17.75 -21.81 1.28
C MET A 228 16.72 -21.33 0.25
N LEU A 229 16.76 -20.04 -0.15
CA LEU A 229 15.82 -19.53 -1.14
C LEU A 229 15.99 -20.21 -2.50
N LEU A 230 17.23 -20.47 -2.92
CA LEU A 230 17.50 -21.08 -4.23
C LEU A 230 16.93 -22.50 -4.31
N THR A 231 17.16 -23.32 -3.28
CA THR A 231 16.60 -24.68 -3.20
C THR A 231 15.08 -24.67 -3.10
N THR A 232 14.50 -23.66 -2.45
CA THR A 232 13.04 -23.47 -2.40
C THR A 232 12.47 -23.23 -3.81
N PHE A 233 13.14 -22.41 -4.62
CA PHE A 233 12.72 -22.16 -6.00
C PHE A 233 12.89 -23.38 -6.91
N GLU A 234 14.02 -24.08 -6.81
CA GLU A 234 14.30 -25.28 -7.61
C GLU A 234 13.30 -26.41 -7.34
N THR A 235 12.77 -26.49 -6.12
CA THR A 235 11.74 -27.47 -5.75
C THR A 235 10.32 -27.03 -6.11
N GLY A 236 10.16 -25.87 -6.76
CA GLY A 236 8.86 -25.32 -7.18
C GLY A 236 7.99 -24.80 -6.03
N HIS A 237 8.53 -24.72 -4.81
CA HIS A 237 7.77 -24.20 -3.67
C HIS A 237 7.67 -22.68 -3.77
N GLY A 238 6.48 -22.16 -3.46
CA GLY A 238 6.26 -20.73 -3.29
C GLY A 238 7.02 -20.16 -2.09
N ILE A 239 7.08 -18.83 -1.99
CA ILE A 239 7.62 -18.13 -0.82
C ILE A 239 6.53 -17.44 -0.04
N THR A 240 6.83 -17.12 1.22
CA THR A 240 5.95 -16.35 2.09
C THR A 240 6.68 -15.09 2.58
N PRO A 241 6.80 -14.05 1.75
CA PRO A 241 7.38 -12.78 2.18
C PRO A 241 6.48 -12.08 3.19
N ILE A 242 7.09 -11.55 4.24
CA ILE A 242 6.43 -10.71 5.23
C ILE A 242 7.09 -9.32 5.18
N PRO A 243 6.35 -8.27 4.79
CA PRO A 243 6.90 -6.92 4.70
C PRO A 243 7.22 -6.40 6.11
N THR A 244 8.41 -5.85 6.29
CA THR A 244 8.81 -5.25 7.55
C THR A 244 8.14 -3.90 7.76
N PHE A 245 8.16 -3.40 9.00
CA PHE A 245 7.67 -2.06 9.29
C PHE A 245 8.41 -0.98 8.49
N LEU A 246 9.73 -1.14 8.29
CA LEU A 246 10.54 -0.24 7.46
C LEU A 246 10.04 -0.17 6.02
N LEU A 247 9.72 -1.33 5.43
CA LEU A 247 9.15 -1.38 4.09
C LEU A 247 7.77 -0.72 4.02
N LEU A 248 6.90 -0.94 5.01
CA LEU A 248 5.59 -0.28 5.04
C LEU A 248 5.73 1.24 5.14
N GLN A 249 6.68 1.75 5.94
CA GLN A 249 6.95 3.18 6.02
C GLN A 249 7.45 3.73 4.68
N LEU A 250 8.43 3.07 4.05
CA LEU A 250 8.90 3.44 2.71
C LEU A 250 7.74 3.46 1.71
N PHE A 251 6.95 2.40 1.67
CA PHE A 251 5.82 2.28 0.75
C PHE A 251 4.84 3.44 0.91
N VAL A 252 4.41 3.74 2.15
CA VAL A 252 3.46 4.82 2.43
C VAL A 252 4.02 6.19 2.04
N LYS A 253 5.29 6.47 2.34
CA LYS A 253 5.96 7.70 1.91
C LYS A 253 5.99 7.78 0.38
N CYS A 254 6.29 6.69 -0.30
CA CYS A 254 6.24 6.58 -1.76
C CYS A 254 4.83 6.69 -2.37
N GLN A 255 3.76 6.73 -1.56
CA GLN A 255 2.41 7.10 -2.04
C GLN A 255 2.16 8.62 -2.06
N GLY A 256 3.10 9.43 -1.57
CA GLY A 256 2.95 10.89 -1.51
C GLY A 256 2.27 11.42 -0.25
N VAL A 257 2.02 10.55 0.73
CA VAL A 257 1.31 10.93 1.96
C VAL A 257 2.22 10.89 3.18
N ASN A 258 2.06 11.87 4.07
CA ASN A 258 2.77 11.91 5.34
C ASN A 258 1.93 11.28 6.47
N LEU A 259 1.48 10.04 6.23
CA LEU A 259 0.71 9.24 7.18
C LEU A 259 1.57 8.14 7.79
N THR A 260 1.17 7.67 8.96
CA THR A 260 1.72 6.43 9.52
C THR A 260 1.16 5.22 8.77
N PRO A 261 1.87 4.08 8.71
CA PRO A 261 1.33 2.85 8.13
C PRO A 261 -0.05 2.47 8.65
N PHE A 262 -0.30 2.62 9.95
CA PHE A 262 -1.62 2.41 10.51
C PHE A 262 -2.70 3.25 9.81
N LYS A 263 -2.52 4.58 9.76
CA LYS A 263 -3.52 5.49 9.18
C LYS A 263 -3.72 5.26 7.68
N TYR A 264 -2.66 4.90 6.98
CA TYR A 264 -2.73 4.60 5.55
C TYR A 264 -3.58 3.35 5.27
N PHE A 265 -3.38 2.28 6.03
CA PHE A 265 -4.09 1.01 5.84
C PHE A 265 -5.41 0.91 6.62
N GLU A 266 -5.72 1.85 7.52
CA GLU A 266 -6.96 1.85 8.31
C GLU A 266 -8.24 1.70 7.48
N PRO A 267 -8.42 2.39 6.33
CA PRO A 267 -9.62 2.21 5.50
C PRO A 267 -9.78 0.79 4.97
N GLN A 268 -8.67 0.15 4.55
CA GLN A 268 -8.68 -1.23 4.07
C GLN A 268 -9.09 -2.20 5.19
N ILE A 269 -8.52 -2.04 6.38
CA ILE A 269 -8.83 -2.89 7.53
C ILE A 269 -10.30 -2.76 7.94
N LYS A 270 -10.82 -1.52 7.95
CA LYS A 270 -12.22 -1.25 8.25
C LYS A 270 -13.14 -1.98 7.28
N LEU A 271 -12.82 -1.95 6.00
CA LEU A 271 -13.55 -2.67 4.96
C LEU A 271 -13.48 -4.19 5.17
N GLU A 272 -12.29 -4.75 5.41
CA GLU A 272 -12.10 -6.19 5.65
C GLU A 272 -12.87 -6.69 6.88
N ILE A 273 -12.91 -5.90 7.96
CA ILE A 273 -13.71 -6.22 9.15
C ILE A 273 -15.19 -6.16 8.80
N HIS A 274 -15.63 -5.07 8.16
CA HIS A 274 -17.03 -4.88 7.78
C HIS A 274 -17.54 -6.02 6.91
N GLU A 275 -16.81 -6.40 5.85
CA GLU A 275 -17.18 -7.51 4.97
C GLU A 275 -17.35 -8.84 5.71
N LYS A 276 -16.56 -9.09 6.77
CA LYS A 276 -16.69 -10.33 7.56
C LYS A 276 -17.86 -10.33 8.54
N ILE A 277 -18.26 -9.17 9.06
CA ILE A 277 -19.26 -9.10 10.15
C ILE A 277 -20.62 -8.54 9.72
N ASN A 278 -20.69 -7.85 8.58
CA ASN A 278 -21.88 -7.11 8.15
C ASN A 278 -23.11 -8.01 7.93
N ASP A 279 -22.90 -9.27 7.51
CA ASP A 279 -23.98 -10.25 7.38
C ASP A 279 -24.62 -10.64 8.72
N TYR A 280 -23.99 -10.27 9.82
CA TYR A 280 -24.37 -10.65 11.18
C TYR A 280 -24.67 -9.47 12.10
N VAL A 281 -24.05 -8.32 11.83
CA VAL A 281 -24.22 -7.09 12.60
C VAL A 281 -24.28 -5.91 11.63
N SER A 282 -25.42 -5.21 11.62
CA SER A 282 -25.60 -3.99 10.82
C SER A 282 -24.77 -2.85 11.42
N ILE A 283 -23.64 -2.52 10.79
CA ILE A 283 -22.69 -1.48 11.23
C ILE A 283 -22.21 -0.71 10.00
N ASP A 284 -21.98 0.60 10.13
CA ASP A 284 -21.32 1.36 9.06
C ASP A 284 -19.87 0.90 8.86
N LYS A 285 -19.42 0.84 7.61
CA LYS A 285 -18.05 0.44 7.25
C LYS A 285 -16.98 1.24 7.99
N ASN A 286 -17.21 2.53 8.27
CA ASN A 286 -16.21 3.38 8.92
C ASN A 286 -16.10 3.15 10.43
N GLU A 287 -17.15 2.58 11.02
CA GLU A 287 -17.27 2.31 12.46
C GLU A 287 -16.90 0.86 12.81
N ALA A 288 -16.78 -0.03 11.83
CA ALA A 288 -16.55 -1.46 12.03
C ALA A 288 -15.35 -1.77 12.95
N LEU A 289 -14.22 -1.08 12.77
CA LEU A 289 -13.04 -1.24 13.62
C LEU A 289 -13.28 -0.80 15.07
N ASP A 290 -13.96 0.33 15.26
CA ASP A 290 -14.24 0.88 16.58
C ASP A 290 -15.32 0.07 17.31
N TYR A 291 -16.30 -0.47 16.58
CA TYR A 291 -17.26 -1.43 17.11
C TYR A 291 -16.56 -2.67 17.67
N ILE A 292 -15.67 -3.30 16.89
CA ILE A 292 -14.92 -4.48 17.36
C ILE A 292 -14.05 -4.14 18.57
N ASN A 293 -13.43 -2.96 18.61
CA ASN A 293 -12.68 -2.49 19.77
C ASN A 293 -13.56 -2.35 21.02
N GLN A 294 -14.77 -1.78 20.88
CA GLN A 294 -15.73 -1.68 21.98
C GLN A 294 -16.13 -3.06 22.50
N GLN A 295 -16.43 -4.01 21.59
CA GLN A 295 -16.75 -5.39 21.96
C GLN A 295 -15.59 -6.08 22.69
N TYR A 296 -14.35 -5.73 22.38
CA TYR A 296 -13.16 -6.21 23.08
C TYR A 296 -13.01 -5.61 24.49
N LYS A 297 -13.31 -4.32 24.66
CA LYS A 297 -13.18 -3.59 25.94
C LYS A 297 -14.19 -4.02 27.00
N VAL A 298 -15.35 -4.56 26.62
CA VAL A 298 -16.31 -5.13 27.57
C VAL A 298 -15.58 -6.21 28.39
N GLN A 299 -15.55 -6.15 29.72
CA GLN A 299 -15.01 -7.28 30.49
C GLN A 299 -16.03 -8.42 30.44
N LEU A 300 -15.63 -9.59 29.92
CA LEU A 300 -16.45 -10.78 30.06
C LEU A 300 -16.15 -11.39 31.43
N PRO A 301 -17.16 -11.72 32.24
CA PRO A 301 -16.97 -12.43 33.51
C PRO A 301 -16.39 -13.84 33.34
N TYR A 302 -16.33 -14.34 32.10
CA TYR A 302 -16.18 -15.74 31.77
C TYR A 302 -14.86 -15.99 31.02
N ASN A 303 -14.12 -17.02 31.42
CA ASN A 303 -12.95 -17.50 30.70
C ASN A 303 -13.42 -18.41 29.56
N ILE A 304 -13.60 -17.84 28.37
CA ILE A 304 -14.06 -18.55 27.17
C ILE A 304 -12.92 -18.63 26.17
N ARG A 305 -12.65 -19.84 25.69
CA ARG A 305 -11.60 -20.12 24.70
C ARG A 305 -12.21 -20.80 23.48
N ILE A 306 -11.73 -20.44 22.29
CA ILE A 306 -12.12 -21.12 21.05
C ILE A 306 -10.91 -21.93 20.59
N GLN A 307 -11.07 -23.25 20.48
CA GLN A 307 -10.00 -24.17 20.10
C GLN A 307 -10.57 -25.32 19.28
N ASN A 308 -9.91 -25.68 18.17
CA ASN A 308 -10.27 -26.83 17.33
C ASN A 308 -11.76 -26.87 16.89
N ASN A 309 -12.32 -25.72 16.48
CA ASN A 309 -13.74 -25.59 16.15
C ASN A 309 -14.71 -25.87 17.32
N GLU A 310 -14.25 -25.75 18.57
CA GLU A 310 -15.10 -25.86 19.77
C GLU A 310 -14.95 -24.63 20.66
N ILE A 311 -16.00 -24.30 21.40
CA ILE A 311 -15.99 -23.24 22.41
C ILE A 311 -15.87 -23.89 23.79
N LEU A 312 -14.73 -23.67 24.44
CA LEU A 312 -14.45 -24.13 25.78
C LEU A 312 -14.80 -23.04 26.80
N VAL A 313 -15.68 -23.37 27.73
CA VAL A 313 -16.14 -22.47 28.80
C VAL A 313 -15.75 -23.04 30.16
N ASP A 314 -15.48 -22.18 31.14
CA ASP A 314 -15.26 -22.62 32.52
C ASP A 314 -16.59 -23.00 33.19
N ARG A 315 -16.69 -24.25 33.64
CA ARG A 315 -17.88 -24.83 34.29
C ARG A 315 -18.33 -24.07 35.54
N LYS A 316 -17.41 -23.37 36.22
CA LYS A 316 -17.74 -22.55 37.40
C LYS A 316 -18.50 -21.28 37.06
N THR A 317 -18.38 -20.81 35.82
CA THR A 317 -18.89 -19.51 35.40
C THR A 317 -19.98 -19.66 34.33
N PHE A 318 -19.86 -20.60 33.41
CA PHE A 318 -20.91 -20.95 32.45
C PHE A 318 -21.77 -22.11 33.00
N THR A 319 -22.82 -21.74 33.73
CA THR A 319 -23.67 -22.66 34.48
C THR A 319 -24.97 -22.97 33.73
N ASP A 320 -25.63 -24.07 34.12
CA ASP A 320 -26.98 -24.42 33.62
C ASP A 320 -28.04 -23.37 34.04
N SER A 321 -27.72 -22.50 35.00
CA SER A 321 -28.60 -21.42 35.47
C SER A 321 -28.67 -20.21 34.53
N LEU A 322 -27.76 -20.09 33.55
CA LEU A 322 -27.84 -19.06 32.52
C LEU A 322 -28.91 -19.43 31.49
N THR A 323 -29.73 -18.46 31.10
CA THR A 323 -30.70 -18.62 30.02
C THR A 323 -29.98 -18.76 28.67
N SER A 324 -30.66 -19.35 27.67
CA SER A 324 -30.11 -19.46 26.31
C SER A 324 -29.80 -18.07 25.70
N ASP A 325 -30.56 -17.05 26.04
CA ASP A 325 -30.32 -15.67 25.58
C ASP A 325 -29.05 -15.06 26.21
N GLU A 326 -28.86 -15.24 27.52
CA GLU A 326 -27.63 -14.78 28.20
C GLU A 326 -26.39 -15.50 27.65
N LYS A 327 -26.47 -16.82 27.47
CA LYS A 327 -25.42 -17.62 26.83
C LYS A 327 -25.14 -17.09 25.42
N THR A 328 -26.17 -16.77 24.65
CA THR A 328 -26.05 -16.21 23.29
C THR A 328 -25.32 -14.87 23.30
N VAL A 329 -25.66 -13.95 24.19
CA VAL A 329 -25.01 -12.63 24.28
C VAL A 329 -23.51 -12.79 24.59
N ILE A 330 -23.18 -13.62 25.58
CA ILE A 330 -21.79 -13.88 25.98
C ILE A 330 -20.98 -14.50 24.82
N LEU A 331 -21.55 -15.49 24.14
CA LEU A 331 -20.89 -16.21 23.06
C LEU A 331 -20.75 -15.34 21.80
N LYS A 332 -21.74 -14.49 21.48
CA LYS A 332 -21.62 -13.49 20.40
C LYS A 332 -20.51 -12.48 20.66
N ALA A 333 -20.43 -11.94 21.88
CA ALA A 333 -19.34 -11.03 22.26
C ALA A 333 -17.97 -11.73 22.15
N THR A 334 -17.88 -13.00 22.53
CA THR A 334 -16.65 -13.79 22.41
C THR A 334 -16.26 -14.07 20.96
N ALA A 335 -17.23 -14.43 20.11
CA ALA A 335 -17.03 -14.65 18.69
C ALA A 335 -16.53 -13.37 17.99
N LEU A 336 -17.14 -12.21 18.29
CA LEU A 336 -16.71 -10.91 17.75
C LEU A 336 -15.29 -10.54 18.18
N ARG A 337 -14.85 -10.87 19.41
CA ARG A 337 -13.44 -10.66 19.82
C ARG A 337 -12.45 -11.52 19.05
N ARG A 338 -12.91 -12.66 18.55
CA ARG A 338 -12.13 -13.64 17.79
C ARG A 338 -12.49 -13.62 16.31
N TRP A 339 -13.06 -12.52 15.81
CA TRP A 339 -13.57 -12.37 14.44
C TRP A 339 -12.60 -12.84 13.35
N SER A 340 -11.29 -12.66 13.58
CA SER A 340 -10.26 -13.06 12.62
C SER A 340 -10.14 -14.58 12.43
N ASN A 341 -10.50 -15.38 13.45
CA ASN A 341 -10.39 -16.84 13.47
C ASN A 341 -11.75 -17.55 13.61
N PHE A 342 -12.84 -16.80 13.78
CA PHE A 342 -14.18 -17.36 13.99
C PHE A 342 -14.90 -17.51 12.65
N LYS A 343 -15.47 -18.70 12.41
CA LYS A 343 -16.28 -18.96 11.22
C LYS A 343 -17.75 -18.75 11.54
N PHE A 344 -18.27 -17.56 11.28
CA PHE A 344 -19.60 -17.13 11.72
C PHE A 344 -20.77 -18.03 11.27
N GLU A 345 -20.58 -18.79 10.20
CA GLU A 345 -21.59 -19.70 9.62
C GLU A 345 -21.65 -21.09 10.31
N GLU A 346 -20.59 -21.50 11.02
CA GLU A 346 -20.50 -22.84 11.59
C GLU A 346 -21.21 -22.95 12.95
N ASN A 347 -21.70 -24.16 13.26
CA ASN A 347 -22.20 -24.50 14.59
C ASN A 347 -21.03 -24.99 15.44
N PHE A 348 -20.74 -24.28 16.53
CA PHE A 348 -19.66 -24.64 17.45
C PHE A 348 -20.22 -25.37 18.66
N PRO A 349 -19.74 -26.59 18.99
CA PRO A 349 -20.07 -27.22 20.25
C PRO A 349 -19.48 -26.39 21.41
N VAL A 350 -20.30 -26.16 22.43
CA VAL A 350 -19.91 -25.44 23.66
C VAL A 350 -19.72 -26.45 24.78
N LYS A 351 -18.48 -26.56 25.30
CA LYS A 351 -18.11 -27.59 26.28
C LYS A 351 -17.42 -27.01 27.51
N ALA A 352 -17.62 -27.64 28.67
CA ALA A 352 -16.79 -27.43 29.84
C ALA A 352 -16.20 -28.77 30.32
N GLY A 353 -14.91 -28.98 30.05
CA GLY A 353 -14.31 -30.31 30.14
C GLY A 353 -14.99 -31.26 29.15
N ASP A 354 -15.42 -32.43 29.63
CA ASP A 354 -16.11 -33.43 28.80
C ASP A 354 -17.63 -33.18 28.68
N LYS A 355 -18.20 -32.21 29.41
CA LYS A 355 -19.64 -31.92 29.35
C LYS A 355 -19.94 -31.01 28.16
N LEU A 356 -20.79 -31.48 27.24
CA LEU A 356 -21.43 -30.66 26.21
C LEU A 356 -22.61 -29.91 26.82
N PHE A 357 -22.67 -28.59 26.58
CA PHE A 357 -23.80 -27.75 27.00
C PHE A 357 -24.77 -27.49 25.85
N GLY A 358 -24.30 -27.53 24.61
CA GLY A 358 -25.08 -27.17 23.45
C GLY A 358 -24.22 -26.76 22.26
N TYR A 359 -24.87 -26.12 21.29
CA TYR A 359 -24.26 -25.60 20.09
C TYR A 359 -24.50 -24.09 19.97
N PHE A 360 -23.47 -23.37 19.54
CA PHE A 360 -23.53 -21.95 19.27
C PHE A 360 -23.38 -21.68 17.77
N ASN A 361 -24.34 -20.96 17.23
CA ASN A 361 -24.28 -20.38 15.90
C ASN A 361 -24.40 -18.86 16.03
N PHE A 362 -23.62 -18.09 15.28
CA PHE A 362 -23.66 -16.63 15.46
C PHE A 362 -25.02 -16.04 15.09
N GLN A 363 -25.69 -16.55 14.06
CA GLN A 363 -27.02 -16.07 13.66
C GLN A 363 -28.11 -16.61 14.58
N LYS A 364 -28.11 -17.92 14.82
CA LYS A 364 -29.20 -18.61 15.55
C LYS A 364 -29.08 -18.52 17.07
N GLY A 365 -27.92 -18.10 17.57
CA GLY A 365 -27.62 -18.07 19.00
C GLY A 365 -27.23 -19.44 19.55
N PHE A 366 -27.34 -19.57 20.87
CA PHE A 366 -27.05 -20.79 21.61
C PHE A 366 -28.28 -21.71 21.64
N THR A 367 -28.05 -23.00 21.42
CA THR A 367 -29.07 -24.06 21.45
C THR A 367 -28.61 -25.16 22.40
N GLU A 368 -29.45 -25.52 23.37
CA GLU A 368 -29.14 -26.57 24.36
C GLU A 368 -29.12 -27.96 23.71
N SER A 369 -28.19 -28.80 24.16
CA SER A 369 -28.01 -30.19 23.68
C SER A 369 -28.99 -31.18 24.29
#